data_AF-A0A0Q8W9Q7-F1
#
_entry.id   AF-A0A0Q8W9Q7-F1
#
_cell.length_a   1.000
_cell.length_b   1.000
_cell.length_c   1.000
_cell.angle_alpha   90.00
_cell.angle_beta   90.00
_cell.angle_gamma   90.00
#
_symmetry.space_group_name_H-M   'P 1'
#
loop_
_entity.id
_entity.type
_entity.pdbx_description
1 polymer ?
#
loop_
_entity_poly.entity_id
_entity_poly.type
_entity_poly.pdbx_seq_one_letter_code
_entity_poly.pdbx_strand_id
1 'polypeptide(L)'
;MKAAPAATKLALSVVAITLAVMYGYPNFRQFLKADDVIDQGQRGLIVIGSHGGHRNYSLQVRNSIDRAGALTMTFYFVAKNVKYGDGYNGFDVHTAIAFVGEGMQAVRCGDSTAPLTSKKVSKLPPGLRRAVKADASGGVASATNFNNIAGSKFYQGVDSTPARVYSMQLRLMKDQEVRYGRVVDGDVIWAETCHLPPSSIWRASEKGNPAKASRRSLLLPQVNWTSYGNRTDHQQNLNVTSSIERTSGTKLAEAYPPLNTQGDYWWADSKVSWIGRPREIGNIGYNEQSTYIFDDRGGEDDRALYLTLAGSALGILGTLLVFVASRLVDLAFWTAKRRAIGRTTQT
;
A
#
# COMPACT_ATOMS: atom_id res chain seq x y z
N MET A 1 37.07 48.52 28.59
CA MET A 1 36.70 47.47 27.63
C MET A 1 36.63 48.09 26.22
N LYS A 2 37.55 47.72 25.31
CA LYS A 2 37.57 48.27 23.94
C LYS A 2 36.45 47.61 23.12
N ALA A 3 35.51 48.40 22.61
CA ALA A 3 34.47 47.91 21.73
C ALA A 3 35.10 47.35 20.45
N ALA A 4 34.83 46.08 20.13
CA ALA A 4 35.22 45.50 18.86
C ALA A 4 34.67 46.37 17.71
N PRO A 5 35.49 46.70 16.69
CA PRO A 5 35.07 47.60 15.62
C PRO A 5 33.84 47.01 14.91
N ALA A 6 32.88 47.88 14.56
CA ALA A 6 31.59 47.49 14.01
C ALA A 6 31.70 46.54 12.79
N ALA A 7 32.79 46.65 12.02
CA ALA A 7 33.12 45.76 10.91
C ALA A 7 33.27 44.28 11.32
N THR A 8 33.86 43.99 12.49
CA THR A 8 34.06 42.61 12.96
C THR A 8 32.74 41.96 13.37
N LYS A 9 31.82 42.74 13.95
CA LYS A 9 30.47 42.27 14.30
C LYS A 9 29.64 41.98 13.05
N LEU A 10 29.78 42.81 12.02
CA LEU A 10 29.10 42.63 10.73
C LEU A 10 29.60 41.37 10.02
N ALA A 11 30.91 41.15 9.96
CA ALA A 11 31.51 39.97 9.36
C ALA A 11 31.08 38.66 10.08
N LEU A 12 31.09 38.65 11.41
CA LEU A 12 30.61 37.51 12.21
C LEU A 12 29.12 37.22 11.95
N SER A 13 28.30 38.25 11.79
CA SER A 13 26.87 38.08 11.51
C SER A 13 26.63 37.48 10.12
N VAL A 14 27.35 37.95 9.10
CA VAL A 14 27.25 37.38 7.73
C VAL A 14 27.74 35.94 7.69
N VAL A 15 28.84 35.61 8.38
CA VAL A 15 29.35 34.24 8.46
C VAL A 15 28.35 33.31 9.16
N ALA A 16 27.75 33.76 10.27
CA ALA A 16 26.74 32.97 10.99
C ALA A 16 25.49 32.70 10.12
N ILE A 17 25.02 33.70 9.36
CA ILE A 17 23.90 33.54 8.42
C ILE A 17 24.26 32.56 7.30
N THR A 18 25.45 32.71 6.73
CA THR A 18 25.92 31.86 5.62
C THR A 18 26.07 30.41 6.07
N LEU A 19 26.60 30.18 7.28
CA LEU A 19 26.68 28.84 7.87
C LEU A 19 25.29 28.27 8.18
N ALA A 20 24.38 29.06 8.75
CA ALA A 20 23.01 28.62 9.03
C ALA A 20 22.25 28.22 7.75
N VAL A 21 22.45 28.96 6.65
CA VAL A 21 21.86 28.61 5.34
C VAL A 21 22.55 27.39 4.74
N MET A 22 23.88 27.33 4.69
CA MET A 22 24.60 26.20 4.08
C MET A 22 24.38 24.87 4.80
N TYR A 23 24.31 24.88 6.13
CA TYR A 23 24.14 23.65 6.93
C TYR A 23 22.68 23.36 7.29
N GLY A 24 21.83 24.39 7.40
CA GLY A 24 20.41 24.22 7.72
C GLY A 24 19.57 23.85 6.49
N TYR A 25 19.86 24.42 5.32
CA TYR A 25 19.06 24.22 4.12
C TYR A 25 19.01 22.77 3.60
N PRO A 26 20.10 21.98 3.59
CA PRO A 26 20.04 20.58 3.14
C PRO A 26 19.15 19.70 4.04
N ASN A 27 19.27 19.88 5.36
CA ASN A 27 18.45 19.16 6.35
C ASN A 27 16.99 19.60 6.29
N PHE A 28 16.73 20.90 6.13
CA PHE A 28 15.40 21.46 5.92
C PHE A 28 14.77 20.95 4.60
N ARG A 29 15.56 20.81 3.54
CA ARG A 29 15.10 20.29 2.25
C ARG A 29 14.79 18.79 2.29
N GLN A 30 15.54 18.00 3.07
CA GLN A 30 15.19 16.61 3.35
C GLN A 30 13.90 16.51 4.17
N PHE A 31 13.69 17.40 5.13
CA PHE A 31 12.48 17.46 5.93
C PHE A 31 11.24 17.95 5.15
N LEU A 32 11.44 18.83 4.16
CA LEU A 32 10.39 19.33 3.28
C LEU A 32 10.03 18.39 2.14
N LYS A 33 10.87 17.40 1.82
CA LYS A 33 10.42 16.30 0.98
C LYS A 33 9.33 15.59 1.77
N ALA A 34 8.09 15.84 1.38
CA ALA A 34 6.99 15.03 1.83
C ALA A 34 7.37 13.60 1.47
N ASP A 35 7.45 12.75 2.48
CA ASP A 35 7.43 11.31 2.25
C ASP A 35 6.11 11.03 1.54
N ASP A 36 6.23 10.76 0.22
CA ASP A 36 5.08 10.64 -0.67
C ASP A 36 4.23 9.44 -0.23
N VAL A 37 2.99 9.72 0.15
CA VAL A 37 1.99 8.67 0.35
C VAL A 37 1.65 8.11 -1.03
N ILE A 38 1.86 6.81 -1.22
CA ILE A 38 1.54 6.13 -2.46
C ILE A 38 0.03 5.81 -2.44
N ASP A 39 -0.78 6.68 -3.04
CA ASP A 39 -2.22 6.49 -3.21
C ASP A 39 -2.56 5.48 -4.32
N GLN A 40 -1.62 5.26 -5.25
CA GLN A 40 -1.72 4.33 -6.36
C GLN A 40 -0.38 3.63 -6.61
N GLY A 41 -0.38 2.30 -6.69
CA GLY A 41 0.86 1.54 -6.86
C GLY A 41 0.64 0.06 -7.15
N GLN A 42 1.72 -0.63 -7.47
CA GLN A 42 1.68 -2.08 -7.74
C GLN A 42 1.21 -2.83 -6.49
N ARG A 43 0.21 -3.68 -6.68
CA ARG A 43 -0.41 -4.54 -5.68
C ARG A 43 -0.13 -5.99 -6.01
N GLY A 44 -0.25 -6.84 -5.00
CA GLY A 44 -0.29 -8.27 -5.23
C GLY A 44 -1.47 -8.69 -6.09
N LEU A 45 -1.29 -9.73 -6.90
CA LEU A 45 -2.36 -10.43 -7.59
C LEU A 45 -2.48 -11.86 -7.05
N ILE A 46 -3.67 -12.23 -6.62
CA ILE A 46 -4.05 -13.56 -6.19
C ILE A 46 -5.01 -14.11 -7.22
N VAL A 47 -4.60 -15.15 -7.94
CA VAL A 47 -5.45 -15.82 -8.92
C VAL A 47 -5.84 -17.18 -8.40
N ILE A 48 -7.12 -17.35 -8.11
CA ILE A 48 -7.71 -18.62 -7.68
C ILE A 48 -8.33 -19.27 -8.92
N GLY A 49 -7.91 -20.48 -9.25
CA GLY A 49 -8.55 -21.29 -10.28
C GLY A 49 -9.18 -22.51 -9.66
N SER A 50 -10.43 -22.78 -10.04
CA SER A 50 -11.15 -23.97 -9.60
C SER A 50 -11.65 -24.79 -10.77
N HIS A 51 -11.78 -26.10 -10.58
CA HIS A 51 -12.56 -26.97 -11.43
C HIS A 51 -13.15 -28.13 -10.64
N GLY A 52 -14.18 -28.75 -11.21
CA GLY A 52 -14.87 -29.88 -10.63
C GLY A 52 -16.20 -29.48 -9.99
N GLY A 53 -16.72 -30.41 -9.20
CA GLY A 53 -18.10 -30.36 -8.74
C GLY A 53 -19.12 -30.66 -9.83
N HIS A 54 -20.37 -30.79 -9.38
CA HIS A 54 -21.51 -31.14 -10.24
C HIS A 54 -22.68 -30.16 -10.08
N ARG A 55 -22.46 -29.04 -9.37
CA ARG A 55 -23.47 -28.00 -9.16
C ARG A 55 -22.80 -26.66 -8.99
N ASN A 56 -23.58 -25.62 -9.17
CA ASN A 56 -23.11 -24.26 -9.08
C ASN A 56 -22.66 -23.89 -7.66
N TYR A 57 -21.54 -23.17 -7.57
CA TYR A 57 -20.94 -22.73 -6.32
C TYR A 57 -20.36 -21.33 -6.41
N SER A 58 -20.16 -20.72 -5.24
CA SER A 58 -19.56 -19.39 -5.07
C SER A 58 -18.28 -19.50 -4.26
N LEU A 59 -17.30 -18.66 -4.57
CA LEU A 59 -16.06 -18.52 -3.81
C LEU A 59 -16.20 -17.37 -2.82
N GLN A 60 -15.95 -17.66 -1.54
CA GLN A 60 -15.84 -16.67 -0.48
C GLN A 60 -14.38 -16.47 -0.15
N VAL A 61 -13.92 -15.22 -0.12
CA VAL A 61 -12.56 -14.84 0.29
C VAL A 61 -12.68 -13.78 1.39
N ARG A 62 -11.96 -14.01 2.47
CA ARG A 62 -11.94 -13.15 3.65
C ARG A 62 -10.51 -12.76 3.95
N ASN A 63 -10.23 -11.48 3.87
CA ASN A 63 -8.95 -10.89 4.19
C ASN A 63 -9.04 -10.30 5.61
N SER A 64 -8.17 -10.74 6.49
CA SER A 64 -8.04 -10.20 7.85
C SER A 64 -6.63 -9.69 8.04
N ILE A 65 -6.50 -8.40 8.38
CA ILE A 65 -5.22 -7.80 8.72
C ILE A 65 -5.18 -7.60 10.22
N ASP A 66 -4.22 -8.27 10.86
CA ASP A 66 -4.01 -8.18 12.30
C ASP A 66 -3.30 -6.86 12.68
N ARG A 67 -3.22 -6.60 14.00
CA ARG A 67 -2.46 -5.45 14.55
C ARG A 67 -0.97 -5.45 14.18
N ALA A 68 -0.38 -6.58 13.81
CA ALA A 68 1.01 -6.65 13.35
C ALA A 68 1.16 -6.24 11.87
N GLY A 69 0.04 -6.07 11.16
CA GLY A 69 -0.02 -5.71 9.75
C GLY A 69 0.12 -6.91 8.81
N ALA A 70 0.07 -8.14 9.31
CA ALA A 70 0.10 -9.34 8.47
C ALA A 70 -1.30 -9.62 7.91
N LEU A 71 -1.37 -10.02 6.64
CA LEU A 71 -2.63 -10.40 6.01
C LEU A 71 -2.82 -11.91 6.12
N THR A 72 -3.96 -12.30 6.68
CA THR A 72 -4.48 -13.66 6.62
C THR A 72 -5.64 -13.69 5.63
N MET A 73 -5.47 -14.43 4.54
CA MET A 73 -6.51 -14.70 3.55
C MET A 73 -7.12 -16.07 3.81
N THR A 74 -8.37 -16.12 4.20
CA THR A 74 -9.15 -17.36 4.31
C THR A 74 -10.11 -17.46 3.13
N PHE A 75 -10.17 -18.60 2.47
CA PHE A 75 -11.10 -18.82 1.37
C PHE A 75 -11.78 -20.17 1.45
N TYR A 76 -13.01 -20.24 0.93
CA TYR A 76 -13.83 -21.43 0.94
C TYR A 76 -14.90 -21.34 -0.15
N PHE A 77 -15.42 -22.49 -0.55
CA PHE A 77 -16.49 -22.59 -1.54
C PHE A 77 -17.82 -22.92 -0.87
N VAL A 78 -18.89 -22.28 -1.33
CA VAL A 78 -20.26 -22.50 -0.86
C VAL A 78 -21.18 -22.85 -2.01
N ALA A 79 -22.13 -23.75 -1.77
CA ALA A 79 -23.18 -24.09 -2.71
C ALA A 79 -24.54 -24.07 -2.01
N LYS A 80 -25.60 -23.74 -2.76
CA LYS A 80 -26.98 -23.80 -2.25
C LYS A 80 -27.42 -25.26 -2.10
N ASN A 81 -28.34 -25.49 -1.16
CA ASN A 81 -29.02 -26.79 -0.96
C ASN A 81 -28.06 -27.97 -0.68
N VAL A 82 -26.93 -27.73 -0.02
CA VAL A 82 -26.06 -28.79 0.48
C VAL A 82 -26.64 -29.37 1.77
N LYS A 83 -26.80 -30.70 1.82
CA LYS A 83 -27.28 -31.48 2.96
C LYS A 83 -26.09 -32.15 3.67
N TYR A 84 -26.19 -32.30 5.01
CA TYR A 84 -25.22 -33.01 5.87
C TYR A 84 -25.90 -34.17 6.60
N GLY A 85 -25.11 -35.08 7.14
CA GLY A 85 -25.58 -36.31 7.78
C GLY A 85 -26.26 -37.26 6.79
N ASP A 86 -27.40 -37.81 7.18
CA ASP A 86 -28.17 -38.72 6.34
C ASP A 86 -28.70 -37.99 5.09
N GLY A 87 -28.20 -38.40 3.92
CA GLY A 87 -28.47 -37.71 2.65
C GLY A 87 -27.46 -36.62 2.29
N TYR A 88 -26.25 -36.68 2.84
CA TYR A 88 -25.11 -35.84 2.45
C TYR A 88 -24.94 -35.77 0.93
N ASN A 89 -24.82 -34.55 0.40
CA ASN A 89 -24.69 -34.30 -1.04
C ASN A 89 -23.64 -33.24 -1.38
N GLY A 90 -22.65 -33.04 -0.51
CA GLY A 90 -21.50 -32.18 -0.80
C GLY A 90 -20.63 -32.72 -1.94
N PHE A 91 -19.66 -31.92 -2.38
CA PHE A 91 -18.77 -32.28 -3.47
C PHE A 91 -17.43 -31.60 -3.34
N ASP A 92 -16.45 -32.15 -4.06
CA ASP A 92 -15.09 -31.66 -4.03
C ASP A 92 -14.80 -30.77 -5.25
N VAL A 93 -14.02 -29.73 -5.02
CA VAL A 93 -13.54 -28.78 -6.03
C VAL A 93 -12.02 -28.74 -5.94
N HIS A 94 -11.37 -29.08 -7.04
CA HIS A 94 -9.93 -28.95 -7.14
C HIS A 94 -9.56 -27.50 -7.42
N THR A 95 -8.62 -26.98 -6.63
CA THR A 95 -8.29 -25.57 -6.58
C THR A 95 -6.78 -25.37 -6.65
N ALA A 96 -6.36 -24.37 -7.41
CA ALA A 96 -5.01 -23.85 -7.34
C ALA A 96 -5.02 -22.33 -7.20
N ILE A 97 -4.06 -21.82 -6.44
CA ILE A 97 -3.86 -20.40 -6.20
C ILE A 97 -2.48 -20.02 -6.70
N ALA A 98 -2.40 -18.95 -7.49
CA ALA A 98 -1.15 -18.30 -7.84
C ALA A 98 -1.09 -16.91 -7.18
N PHE A 99 -0.02 -16.66 -6.44
CA PHE A 99 0.32 -15.35 -5.89
C PHE A 99 1.41 -14.74 -6.77
N VAL A 100 1.14 -13.57 -7.34
CA VAL A 100 2.00 -12.87 -8.30
C VAL A 100 2.21 -11.43 -7.84
N GLY A 101 3.41 -10.89 -8.09
CA GLY A 101 3.76 -9.51 -7.75
C GLY A 101 4.79 -9.40 -6.64
N GLU A 102 5.15 -8.15 -6.32
CA GLU A 102 6.14 -7.83 -5.31
C GLU A 102 5.68 -8.23 -3.89
N GLY A 103 6.63 -8.61 -3.03
CA GLY A 103 6.36 -9.00 -1.64
C GLY A 103 5.72 -10.37 -1.45
N MET A 104 5.34 -11.08 -2.52
CA MET A 104 4.67 -12.39 -2.45
C MET A 104 5.62 -13.58 -2.18
N GLN A 105 6.91 -13.36 -1.97
CA GLN A 105 7.90 -14.44 -1.91
C GLN A 105 7.78 -15.31 -0.64
N ALA A 106 7.24 -14.74 0.45
CA ALA A 106 7.13 -15.41 1.76
C ALA A 106 5.70 -15.88 2.08
N VAL A 107 4.82 -15.97 1.08
CA VAL A 107 3.46 -16.48 1.25
C VAL A 107 3.50 -17.94 1.69
N ARG A 108 2.65 -18.27 2.66
CA ARG A 108 2.46 -19.60 3.25
C ARG A 108 0.98 -19.94 3.22
N CYS A 109 0.61 -21.20 3.03
CA CYS A 109 -0.78 -21.65 3.07
C CYS A 109 -0.89 -22.97 3.85
N GLY A 110 -2.07 -23.22 4.41
CA GLY A 110 -2.33 -24.32 5.32
C GLY A 110 -1.40 -24.28 6.54
N ASP A 111 -1.08 -25.46 7.04
CA ASP A 111 -0.20 -25.63 8.20
C ASP A 111 1.30 -25.49 7.85
N SER A 112 1.64 -25.11 6.61
CA SER A 112 3.04 -25.01 6.16
C SER A 112 3.74 -23.81 6.79
N THR A 113 4.89 -24.06 7.43
CA THR A 113 5.80 -23.02 7.90
C THR A 113 6.76 -22.55 6.80
N ALA A 114 6.93 -23.33 5.73
CA ALA A 114 7.79 -22.99 4.60
C ALA A 114 7.04 -22.17 3.54
N PRO A 115 7.70 -21.16 2.91
CA PRO A 115 7.13 -20.43 1.79
C PRO A 115 6.78 -21.35 0.61
N LEU A 116 5.74 -20.96 -0.13
CA LEU A 116 5.31 -21.68 -1.32
C LEU A 116 6.39 -21.74 -2.41
N THR A 117 6.36 -22.83 -3.19
CA THR A 117 7.27 -23.02 -4.32
C THR A 117 7.04 -21.99 -5.42
N SER A 118 8.12 -21.46 -5.98
CA SER A 118 8.09 -20.57 -7.14
C SER A 118 7.94 -21.36 -8.43
N LYS A 119 6.99 -20.96 -9.29
CA LYS A 119 6.83 -21.45 -10.66
C LYS A 119 6.69 -20.26 -11.60
N LYS A 120 7.19 -20.39 -12.84
CA LYS A 120 6.97 -19.37 -13.87
C LYS A 120 5.50 -19.34 -14.28
N VAL A 121 4.97 -18.16 -14.62
CA VAL A 121 3.60 -17.97 -15.12
C VAL A 121 3.29 -18.88 -16.32
N SER A 122 4.26 -19.09 -17.22
CA SER A 122 4.13 -20.02 -18.36
C SER A 122 3.81 -21.47 -17.97
N LYS A 123 4.17 -21.87 -16.75
CA LYS A 123 3.97 -23.22 -16.18
C LYS A 123 2.74 -23.31 -15.28
N LEU A 124 1.97 -22.24 -15.14
CA LEU A 124 0.69 -22.27 -14.42
C LEU A 124 -0.37 -23.01 -15.23
N PRO A 125 -1.41 -23.54 -14.56
CA PRO A 125 -2.59 -24.06 -15.25
C PRO A 125 -3.20 -23.01 -16.20
N PRO A 126 -3.80 -23.43 -17.34
CA PRO A 126 -4.17 -22.51 -18.42
C PRO A 126 -5.06 -21.34 -18.02
N GLY A 127 -6.02 -21.56 -17.11
CA GLY A 127 -6.91 -20.51 -16.63
C GLY A 127 -6.20 -19.50 -15.73
N LEU A 128 -5.38 -19.98 -14.78
CA LEU A 128 -4.54 -19.10 -13.93
C LEU A 128 -3.59 -18.26 -14.78
N ARG A 129 -2.87 -18.90 -15.72
CA ARG A 129 -1.96 -18.21 -16.63
C ARG A 129 -2.67 -17.10 -17.42
N ARG A 130 -3.88 -17.38 -17.89
CA ARG A 130 -4.68 -16.40 -18.64
C ARG A 130 -5.12 -15.24 -17.77
N ALA A 131 -5.58 -15.48 -16.56
CA ALA A 131 -5.97 -14.40 -15.65
C ALA A 131 -4.78 -13.49 -15.30
N VAL A 132 -3.57 -14.05 -15.13
CA VAL A 132 -2.34 -13.24 -14.98
C VAL A 132 -2.06 -12.41 -16.23
N LYS A 133 -2.17 -13.00 -17.43
CA LYS A 133 -1.99 -12.26 -18.69
C LYS A 133 -3.04 -11.18 -18.90
N ALA A 134 -4.29 -11.43 -18.51
CA ALA A 134 -5.37 -10.46 -18.59
C ALA A 134 -5.13 -9.28 -17.64
N ASP A 135 -4.69 -9.54 -16.40
CA ASP A 135 -4.23 -8.48 -15.49
C ASP A 135 -3.10 -7.68 -16.11
N ALA A 136 -2.08 -8.34 -16.68
CA ALA A 136 -0.94 -7.67 -17.27
C ALA A 136 -1.34 -6.75 -18.44
N SER A 137 -2.25 -7.19 -19.30
CA SER A 137 -2.76 -6.40 -20.41
C SER A 137 -3.65 -5.22 -19.99
N GLY A 138 -4.01 -5.11 -18.70
CA GLY A 138 -4.83 -4.01 -18.16
C GLY A 138 -4.10 -2.67 -18.05
N GLY A 139 -2.79 -2.62 -18.31
CA GLY A 139 -2.00 -1.39 -18.24
C GLY A 139 -2.06 -0.73 -16.86
N VAL A 140 -2.52 0.52 -16.79
CA VAL A 140 -2.64 1.28 -15.53
C VAL A 140 -3.65 0.65 -14.55
N ALA A 141 -4.62 -0.11 -15.05
CA ALA A 141 -5.59 -0.83 -14.22
C ALA A 141 -5.09 -2.20 -13.75
N SER A 142 -3.90 -2.63 -14.18
CA SER A 142 -3.28 -3.90 -13.73
C SER A 142 -2.90 -3.79 -12.26
N ALA A 143 -3.27 -4.81 -11.47
CA ALA A 143 -2.84 -4.89 -10.08
C ALA A 143 -1.31 -4.93 -9.99
N THR A 144 -0.68 -5.74 -10.81
CA THR A 144 0.78 -5.94 -10.79
C THR A 144 1.55 -4.91 -11.61
N ASN A 145 0.84 -4.17 -12.48
CA ASN A 145 1.35 -3.05 -13.25
C ASN A 145 2.67 -3.37 -13.97
N PHE A 146 2.64 -4.36 -14.88
CA PHE A 146 3.78 -4.90 -15.65
C PHE A 146 4.45 -3.90 -16.62
N ASN A 147 4.30 -2.59 -16.42
CA ASN A 147 4.73 -1.51 -17.30
C ASN A 147 6.24 -1.49 -17.60
N ASN A 148 7.06 -2.14 -16.76
CA ASN A 148 8.50 -2.26 -16.99
C ASN A 148 8.85 -3.26 -18.11
N ILE A 149 7.88 -4.02 -18.61
CA ILE A 149 8.05 -4.96 -19.72
C ILE A 149 7.54 -4.28 -20.99
N ALA A 150 8.41 -3.62 -21.74
CA ALA A 150 8.01 -2.89 -22.95
C ALA A 150 8.13 -3.73 -24.24
N GLY A 151 7.27 -3.44 -25.22
CA GLY A 151 7.42 -3.87 -26.61
C GLY A 151 6.97 -5.30 -26.94
N SER A 152 7.45 -5.84 -28.06
CA SER A 152 7.04 -7.14 -28.63
C SER A 152 7.32 -8.35 -27.74
N LYS A 153 8.07 -8.18 -26.65
CA LYS A 153 8.39 -9.21 -25.65
C LYS A 153 7.48 -9.19 -24.42
N PHE A 154 6.44 -8.35 -24.39
CA PHE A 154 5.52 -8.22 -23.25
C PHE A 154 5.07 -9.56 -22.67
N TYR A 155 4.42 -10.39 -23.49
CA TYR A 155 3.91 -11.68 -23.03
C TYR A 155 5.02 -12.68 -22.66
N GLN A 156 6.21 -12.59 -23.26
CA GLN A 156 7.35 -13.42 -22.86
C GLN A 156 7.86 -13.02 -21.46
N GLY A 157 7.91 -11.72 -21.17
CA GLY A 157 8.24 -11.21 -19.84
C GLY A 157 7.22 -11.65 -18.80
N VAL A 158 5.92 -11.51 -19.09
CA VAL A 158 4.84 -12.01 -18.23
C VAL A 158 4.98 -13.53 -18.01
N ASP A 159 5.20 -14.32 -19.06
CA ASP A 159 5.37 -15.78 -18.98
C ASP A 159 6.59 -16.23 -18.15
N SER A 160 7.61 -15.36 -18.04
CA SER A 160 8.81 -15.60 -17.24
C SER A 160 8.67 -15.20 -15.77
N THR A 161 7.63 -14.43 -15.43
CA THR A 161 7.41 -13.89 -14.09
C THR A 161 7.22 -15.03 -13.08
N PRO A 162 7.87 -14.97 -11.90
CA PRO A 162 7.67 -15.95 -10.85
C PRO A 162 6.30 -15.76 -10.17
N ALA A 163 5.62 -16.87 -9.93
CA ALA A 163 4.39 -16.98 -9.17
C ALA A 163 4.58 -18.01 -8.05
N ARG A 164 4.02 -17.74 -6.86
CA ARG A 164 3.94 -18.74 -5.79
C ARG A 164 2.67 -19.54 -5.96
N VAL A 165 2.78 -20.86 -5.97
CA VAL A 165 1.65 -21.74 -6.32
C VAL A 165 1.31 -22.65 -5.17
N TYR A 166 0.03 -22.72 -4.87
CA TYR A 166 -0.55 -23.67 -3.92
C TYR A 166 -1.70 -24.41 -4.60
N SER A 167 -1.83 -25.72 -4.38
CA SER A 167 -2.86 -26.54 -5.02
C SER A 167 -3.41 -27.54 -4.02
N MET A 168 -4.72 -27.75 -4.06
CA MET A 168 -5.44 -28.60 -3.11
C MET A 168 -6.78 -29.06 -3.68
N GLN A 169 -7.47 -29.90 -2.93
CA GLN A 169 -8.86 -30.27 -3.17
C GLN A 169 -9.68 -29.82 -1.96
N LEU A 170 -10.68 -28.96 -2.17
CA LEU A 170 -11.58 -28.48 -1.12
C LEU A 170 -12.94 -29.13 -1.24
N ARG A 171 -13.55 -29.46 -0.09
CA ARG A 171 -14.90 -29.99 0.00
C ARG A 171 -15.90 -28.90 0.37
N LEU A 172 -16.96 -28.73 -0.40
CA LEU A 172 -17.94 -27.65 -0.21
C LEU A 172 -18.92 -27.94 0.91
N MET A 173 -19.15 -26.94 1.78
CA MET A 173 -20.09 -27.02 2.90
C MET A 173 -21.01 -25.77 3.07
N LYS A 174 -21.89 -25.74 4.08
CA LYS A 174 -23.01 -24.79 4.28
C LYS A 174 -22.51 -23.54 4.97
N ASP A 175 -23.15 -22.43 4.60
CA ASP A 175 -22.79 -21.04 4.92
C ASP A 175 -23.10 -20.61 6.38
N GLN A 176 -23.32 -21.52 7.32
CA GLN A 176 -23.66 -21.14 8.69
C GLN A 176 -22.41 -21.13 9.57
N GLU A 177 -21.92 -19.89 9.82
CA GLU A 177 -20.93 -19.50 10.83
C GLU A 177 -19.49 -20.00 10.64
N VAL A 178 -18.78 -19.40 9.69
CA VAL A 178 -17.31 -19.41 9.73
C VAL A 178 -16.86 -18.06 10.30
N ARG A 179 -16.21 -18.03 11.46
CA ARG A 179 -15.32 -16.90 11.82
C ARG A 179 -13.87 -17.31 12.05
N TYR A 180 -13.57 -18.57 12.38
CA TYR A 180 -12.19 -19.05 12.48
C TYR A 180 -12.16 -20.54 12.15
N GLY A 181 -11.23 -20.97 11.29
CA GLY A 181 -11.15 -22.36 10.84
C GLY A 181 -10.49 -23.27 11.87
N ARG A 182 -11.18 -24.34 12.28
CA ARG A 182 -10.74 -25.74 12.27
C ARG A 182 -11.88 -26.62 12.78
N VAL A 183 -11.95 -27.85 12.27
CA VAL A 183 -12.94 -28.88 12.61
C VAL A 183 -13.05 -29.11 14.12
N VAL A 184 -14.27 -29.07 14.65
CA VAL A 184 -14.67 -29.71 15.91
C VAL A 184 -16.10 -30.24 15.71
N ASP A 185 -16.36 -31.51 16.05
CA ASP A 185 -17.68 -32.18 16.09
C ASP A 185 -18.37 -32.53 14.75
N GLY A 186 -17.66 -33.23 13.85
CA GLY A 186 -18.31 -34.08 12.83
C GLY A 186 -18.88 -33.38 11.58
N ASP A 187 -19.02 -32.06 11.57
CA ASP A 187 -19.34 -31.26 10.38
C ASP A 187 -18.21 -30.25 10.07
N VAL A 188 -17.58 -30.40 8.90
CA VAL A 188 -16.27 -29.85 8.54
C VAL A 188 -16.32 -28.85 7.38
N ILE A 189 -16.35 -27.53 7.64
CA ILE A 189 -16.18 -26.56 6.55
C ILE A 189 -14.67 -26.52 6.21
N TRP A 190 -14.26 -27.09 5.07
CA TRP A 190 -12.88 -26.94 4.58
C TRP A 190 -12.69 -25.55 4.00
N ALA A 191 -12.39 -24.61 4.90
CA ALA A 191 -11.76 -23.35 4.56
C ALA A 191 -10.24 -23.53 4.61
N GLU A 192 -9.57 -22.91 3.66
CA GLU A 192 -8.13 -22.88 3.61
C GLU A 192 -7.63 -21.47 3.89
N THR A 193 -6.47 -21.38 4.55
CA THR A 193 -5.90 -20.11 4.98
C THR A 193 -4.50 -19.93 4.41
N CYS A 194 -4.23 -18.73 3.92
CA CYS A 194 -2.92 -18.31 3.47
C CYS A 194 -2.48 -17.06 4.22
N HIS A 195 -1.23 -17.06 4.70
CA HIS A 195 -0.60 -15.95 5.37
C HIS A 195 0.32 -15.21 4.39
N LEU A 196 0.04 -13.93 4.21
CA LEU A 196 0.78 -13.02 3.36
C LEU A 196 1.60 -12.07 4.24
N PRO A 197 2.89 -11.86 3.93
CA PRO A 197 3.75 -10.99 4.74
C PRO A 197 3.32 -9.52 4.61
N PRO A 198 3.58 -8.66 5.62
CA PRO A 198 3.26 -7.24 5.55
C PRO A 198 3.83 -6.53 4.31
N SER A 199 5.01 -6.93 3.83
CA SER A 199 5.63 -6.38 2.61
C SER A 199 4.81 -6.59 1.33
N SER A 200 3.89 -7.57 1.32
CA SER A 200 3.02 -7.80 0.15
C SER A 200 1.90 -6.77 0.02
N ILE A 201 1.51 -6.10 1.11
CA ILE A 201 0.32 -5.25 1.17
C ILE A 201 0.58 -3.82 1.65
N TRP A 202 1.64 -3.59 2.43
CA TRP A 202 1.96 -2.25 2.93
C TRP A 202 2.99 -1.57 2.02
N ARG A 203 2.80 -0.26 1.82
CA ARG A 203 3.76 0.63 1.17
C ARG A 203 4.06 1.78 2.13
N ALA A 204 5.34 2.06 2.31
CA ALA A 204 5.84 3.15 3.13
C ALA A 204 7.12 3.71 2.51
N SER A 205 7.35 5.01 2.69
CA SER A 205 8.60 5.70 2.31
C SER A 205 9.77 5.31 3.22
N GLU A 206 9.47 5.04 4.49
CA GLU A 206 10.45 4.74 5.53
C GLU A 206 10.98 3.30 5.46
N LYS A 207 12.28 3.12 5.72
CA LYS A 207 12.90 1.80 5.88
C LYS A 207 12.52 1.22 7.25
N GLY A 208 11.86 0.06 7.29
CA GLY A 208 11.48 -0.59 8.55
C GLY A 208 10.26 -1.50 8.41
N ASN A 209 9.49 -1.66 9.49
CA ASN A 209 8.18 -2.32 9.40
C ASN A 209 7.17 -1.35 8.75
N PRO A 210 6.74 -1.58 7.50
CA PRO A 210 5.89 -0.65 6.78
C PRO A 210 4.50 -0.49 7.42
N ALA A 211 4.05 -1.47 8.21
CA ALA A 211 2.79 -1.37 8.96
C ALA A 211 2.85 -0.43 10.18
N LYS A 212 4.05 0.06 10.55
CA LYS A 212 4.27 0.99 11.66
C LYS A 212 4.85 2.33 11.22
N ALA A 213 5.07 2.54 9.93
CA ALA A 213 5.58 3.80 9.40
C ALA A 213 4.56 4.93 9.64
N SER A 214 5.05 6.15 9.85
CA SER A 214 4.23 7.34 10.16
C SER A 214 3.26 7.68 9.03
N ARG A 215 3.70 7.45 7.79
CA ARG A 215 2.90 7.57 6.57
C ARG A 215 2.96 6.27 5.80
N ARG A 216 1.81 5.66 5.59
CA ARG A 216 1.72 4.35 4.94
C ARG A 216 0.42 4.19 4.19
N SER A 217 0.51 3.40 3.12
CA SER A 217 -0.64 2.95 2.37
C SER A 217 -0.78 1.44 2.49
N LEU A 218 -2.00 0.98 2.66
CA LEU A 218 -2.34 -0.42 2.52
C LEU A 218 -2.96 -0.63 1.13
N LEU A 219 -2.27 -1.44 0.33
CA LEU A 219 -2.67 -1.86 -1.01
C LEU A 219 -3.05 -3.33 -0.96
N LEU A 220 -4.34 -3.61 -0.74
CA LEU A 220 -4.83 -4.98 -0.69
C LEU A 220 -4.61 -5.69 -2.04
N PRO A 221 -4.28 -7.00 -2.02
CA PRO A 221 -4.01 -7.74 -3.23
C PRO A 221 -5.31 -8.00 -3.98
N GLN A 222 -5.31 -7.76 -5.28
CA GLN A 222 -6.44 -8.08 -6.14
C GLN A 222 -6.68 -9.59 -6.15
N VAL A 223 -7.93 -9.99 -5.97
CA VAL A 223 -8.34 -11.41 -6.00
C VAL A 223 -9.13 -11.66 -7.27
N ASN A 224 -8.59 -12.50 -8.14
CA ASN A 224 -9.26 -12.96 -9.35
C ASN A 224 -9.67 -14.42 -9.20
N TRP A 225 -10.84 -14.76 -9.71
CA TRP A 225 -11.33 -16.14 -9.74
C TRP A 225 -11.59 -16.60 -11.18
N THR A 226 -11.11 -17.78 -11.53
CA THR A 226 -11.23 -18.34 -12.87
C THR A 226 -11.21 -19.88 -12.86
N SER A 227 -11.11 -20.51 -14.03
CA SER A 227 -10.94 -21.95 -14.18
C SER A 227 -9.53 -22.38 -13.79
N TYR A 228 -9.41 -23.58 -13.21
CA TYR A 228 -8.12 -24.28 -13.19
C TYR A 228 -7.67 -24.66 -14.62
N GLY A 229 -8.61 -25.11 -15.45
CA GLY A 229 -8.39 -25.52 -16.84
C GLY A 229 -8.67 -24.41 -17.86
N ASN A 230 -9.17 -24.79 -19.04
CA ASN A 230 -9.45 -23.85 -20.14
C ASN A 230 -10.82 -23.17 -20.04
N ARG A 231 -11.79 -23.81 -19.41
CA ARG A 231 -13.19 -23.36 -19.31
C ARG A 231 -13.64 -23.42 -17.86
N THR A 232 -14.39 -22.41 -17.43
CA THR A 232 -15.09 -22.50 -16.14
C THR A 232 -16.20 -23.54 -16.22
N ASP A 233 -16.75 -23.97 -15.10
CA ASP A 233 -17.75 -25.04 -15.04
C ASP A 233 -19.00 -24.58 -14.30
N HIS A 234 -18.89 -24.44 -12.98
CA HIS A 234 -19.97 -24.26 -12.03
C HIS A 234 -19.80 -22.99 -11.19
N GLN A 235 -18.92 -22.09 -11.64
CA GLN A 235 -18.60 -20.84 -10.95
C GLN A 235 -19.75 -19.84 -11.09
N GLN A 236 -20.28 -19.35 -9.97
CA GLN A 236 -21.37 -18.35 -9.95
C GLN A 236 -20.94 -16.99 -9.42
N ASN A 237 -20.55 -16.89 -8.15
CA ASN A 237 -20.24 -15.62 -7.51
C ASN A 237 -18.88 -15.67 -6.81
N LEU A 238 -18.14 -14.58 -6.88
CA LEU A 238 -16.98 -14.31 -6.05
C LEU A 238 -17.40 -13.23 -5.05
N ASN A 239 -17.18 -13.50 -3.76
CA ASN A 239 -17.37 -12.53 -2.70
C ASN A 239 -16.04 -12.34 -2.01
N VAL A 240 -15.58 -11.09 -1.91
CA VAL A 240 -14.32 -10.77 -1.23
C VAL A 240 -14.62 -9.72 -0.17
N THR A 241 -14.28 -10.06 1.06
CA THR A 241 -14.46 -9.18 2.23
C THR A 241 -13.11 -8.92 2.85
N SER A 242 -12.90 -7.71 3.32
CA SER A 242 -11.66 -7.32 3.98
C SER A 242 -11.95 -6.67 5.31
N SER A 243 -11.18 -7.03 6.32
CA SER A 243 -11.22 -6.47 7.67
C SER A 243 -9.82 -6.12 8.13
N ILE A 244 -9.68 -4.98 8.78
CA ILE A 244 -8.42 -4.46 9.27
C ILE A 244 -8.61 -4.10 10.74
N GLU A 245 -7.88 -4.75 11.62
CA GLU A 245 -7.89 -4.42 13.04
C GLU A 245 -7.32 -3.02 13.26
N ARG A 246 -8.02 -2.24 14.08
CA ARG A 246 -7.61 -0.88 14.46
C ARG A 246 -6.63 -0.96 15.62
N THR A 247 -5.43 -0.44 15.41
CA THR A 247 -4.48 -0.19 16.49
C THR A 247 -4.77 1.17 17.10
N SER A 248 -4.71 1.28 18.44
CA SER A 248 -4.88 2.55 19.14
C SER A 248 -3.90 3.60 18.59
N GLY A 249 -4.38 4.82 18.38
CA GLY A 249 -3.61 5.91 17.78
C GLY A 249 -3.58 5.95 16.25
N THR A 250 -3.84 4.84 15.55
CA THR A 250 -3.85 4.81 14.08
C THR A 250 -5.10 5.50 13.53
N LYS A 251 -4.91 6.51 12.67
CA LYS A 251 -6.00 7.17 11.94
C LYS A 251 -5.94 6.83 10.46
N LEU A 252 -7.09 6.41 9.95
CA LEU A 252 -7.32 6.31 8.52
C LEU A 252 -7.68 7.71 8.01
N ALA A 253 -6.86 8.25 7.11
CA ALA A 253 -7.16 9.53 6.47
C ALA A 253 -8.20 9.34 5.36
N GLU A 254 -8.00 8.30 4.53
CA GLU A 254 -8.75 8.13 3.31
C GLU A 254 -8.81 6.66 2.90
N ALA A 255 -9.93 6.24 2.30
CA ALA A 255 -10.07 4.91 1.73
C ALA A 255 -10.97 4.92 0.48
N TYR A 256 -10.56 4.17 -0.53
CA TYR A 256 -11.29 4.04 -1.79
C TYR A 256 -11.40 2.58 -2.23
N PRO A 257 -12.63 2.04 -2.40
CA PRO A 257 -13.91 2.64 -2.03
C PRO A 257 -14.05 2.94 -0.52
N PRO A 258 -15.03 3.77 -0.12
CA PRO A 258 -15.32 4.04 1.28
C PRO A 258 -15.63 2.76 2.05
N LEU A 259 -15.26 2.74 3.32
CA LEU A 259 -15.37 1.58 4.19
C LEU A 259 -16.29 1.83 5.36
N ASN A 260 -16.72 0.73 5.96
CA ASN A 260 -17.49 0.76 7.18
C ASN A 260 -16.53 0.74 8.37
N THR A 261 -16.76 1.64 9.33
CA THR A 261 -15.94 1.76 10.53
C THR A 261 -16.68 1.17 11.72
N GLN A 262 -16.05 0.25 12.44
CA GLN A 262 -16.48 -0.22 13.76
C GLN A 262 -15.45 0.17 14.82
N GLY A 263 -15.76 -0.07 16.09
CA GLY A 263 -14.88 0.29 17.22
C GLY A 263 -13.45 -0.22 17.02
N ASP A 264 -13.31 -1.52 16.78
CA ASP A 264 -12.00 -2.20 16.75
C ASP A 264 -11.52 -2.59 15.36
N TYR A 265 -12.29 -2.35 14.31
CA TYR A 265 -11.90 -2.71 12.94
C TYR A 265 -12.55 -1.82 11.87
N TRP A 266 -11.88 -1.73 10.73
CA TRP A 266 -12.46 -1.27 9.47
C TRP A 266 -12.84 -2.47 8.62
N TRP A 267 -13.95 -2.39 7.88
CA TRP A 267 -14.35 -3.46 6.98
C TRP A 267 -14.95 -2.96 5.66
N ALA A 268 -14.75 -3.73 4.61
CA ALA A 268 -15.26 -3.43 3.28
C ALA A 268 -15.63 -4.72 2.54
N ASP A 269 -16.77 -4.69 1.85
CA ASP A 269 -17.12 -5.65 0.82
C ASP A 269 -16.61 -5.13 -0.52
N SER A 270 -15.72 -5.89 -1.14
CA SER A 270 -15.07 -5.47 -2.38
C SER A 270 -15.98 -5.78 -3.57
N LYS A 271 -16.09 -4.83 -4.51
CA LYS A 271 -16.90 -5.02 -5.73
C LYS A 271 -16.29 -6.08 -6.64
N VAL A 272 -17.14 -6.90 -7.25
CA VAL A 272 -16.73 -7.93 -8.19
C VAL A 272 -17.37 -7.71 -9.54
N SER A 273 -16.52 -7.72 -10.57
CA SER A 273 -16.90 -7.61 -11.98
C SER A 273 -16.50 -8.88 -12.72
N TRP A 274 -17.30 -9.30 -13.70
CA TRP A 274 -17.03 -10.52 -14.48
C TRP A 274 -16.74 -10.17 -15.93
N ILE A 275 -15.71 -10.82 -16.48
CA ILE A 275 -15.45 -10.83 -17.92
C ILE A 275 -15.75 -12.24 -18.43
N GLY A 276 -16.56 -12.34 -19.47
CA GLY A 276 -17.02 -13.62 -20.05
C GLY A 276 -18.28 -14.16 -19.35
N ARG A 277 -18.65 -15.39 -19.69
CA ARG A 277 -19.80 -16.09 -19.09
C ARG A 277 -19.40 -17.43 -18.48
N PRO A 278 -20.12 -17.92 -17.46
CA PRO A 278 -19.91 -19.27 -16.95
C PRO A 278 -19.89 -20.30 -18.08
N ARG A 279 -18.99 -21.28 -17.98
CA ARG A 279 -18.74 -22.34 -18.98
C ARG A 279 -18.00 -21.92 -20.25
N GLU A 280 -17.66 -20.64 -20.37
CA GLU A 280 -16.84 -20.14 -21.48
C GLU A 280 -15.34 -20.14 -21.16
N ILE A 281 -14.59 -20.07 -22.25
CA ILE A 281 -13.14 -19.87 -22.27
C ILE A 281 -12.87 -18.43 -21.83
N GLY A 282 -12.17 -18.24 -20.71
CA GLY A 282 -11.78 -16.91 -20.24
C GLY A 282 -12.79 -16.19 -19.35
N ASN A 283 -13.74 -16.92 -18.77
CA ASN A 283 -14.56 -16.39 -17.68
C ASN A 283 -13.68 -16.11 -16.45
N ILE A 284 -13.62 -14.84 -16.03
CA ILE A 284 -12.79 -14.37 -14.91
C ILE A 284 -13.61 -13.38 -14.09
N GLY A 285 -13.73 -13.63 -12.79
CA GLY A 285 -14.23 -12.68 -11.81
C GLY A 285 -13.06 -11.86 -11.26
N TYR A 286 -13.17 -10.54 -11.31
CA TYR A 286 -12.18 -9.58 -10.84
C TYR A 286 -12.71 -8.85 -9.63
N ASN A 287 -11.86 -8.71 -8.62
CA ASN A 287 -12.21 -7.93 -7.45
C ASN A 287 -11.48 -6.58 -7.43
N GLU A 288 -12.25 -5.50 -7.36
CA GLU A 288 -11.72 -4.16 -7.12
C GLU A 288 -11.43 -4.01 -5.63
N GLN A 289 -10.15 -4.01 -5.26
CA GLN A 289 -9.73 -3.96 -3.86
C GLN A 289 -9.46 -2.55 -3.38
N SER A 290 -9.81 -2.28 -2.13
CA SER A 290 -9.69 -0.94 -1.57
C SER A 290 -8.23 -0.52 -1.34
N THR A 291 -7.93 0.76 -1.57
CA THR A 291 -6.71 1.44 -1.07
C THR A 291 -7.04 2.13 0.24
N TYR A 292 -6.13 2.04 1.21
CA TYR A 292 -6.26 2.73 2.49
C TYR A 292 -5.02 3.59 2.70
N ILE A 293 -5.24 4.85 3.04
CA ILE A 293 -4.21 5.84 3.33
C ILE A 293 -4.28 6.16 4.82
N PHE A 294 -3.18 5.93 5.52
CA PHE A 294 -3.06 6.20 6.94
C PHE A 294 -2.21 7.44 7.17
N ASP A 295 -2.67 8.25 8.12
CA ASP A 295 -1.96 9.44 8.58
C ASP A 295 -1.73 9.29 10.08
N ASP A 296 -0.52 8.90 10.49
CA ASP A 296 -0.13 9.06 11.88
C ASP A 296 0.33 10.52 12.07
N ARG A 297 -0.49 11.26 12.83
CA ARG A 297 -0.36 12.69 13.16
C ARG A 297 0.95 13.13 13.85
N GLY A 298 1.94 12.26 13.99
CA GLY A 298 3.26 12.66 14.49
C GLY A 298 3.99 13.61 13.54
N GLY A 299 3.78 13.47 12.22
CA GLY A 299 4.49 14.28 11.23
C GLY A 299 3.89 15.67 10.98
N GLU A 300 2.57 15.84 11.10
CA GLU A 300 1.93 17.14 10.84
C GLU A 300 2.16 18.15 11.97
N ASP A 301 2.07 17.74 13.23
CA ASP A 301 2.32 18.63 14.38
C ASP A 301 3.79 19.04 14.45
N ASP A 302 4.71 18.11 14.23
CA ASP A 302 6.15 18.42 14.17
C ASP A 302 6.45 19.30 12.96
N ARG A 303 5.88 19.03 11.78
CA ARG A 303 6.09 19.88 10.59
C ARG A 303 5.51 21.28 10.76
N ALA A 304 4.33 21.41 11.36
CA ALA A 304 3.74 22.70 11.68
C ALA A 304 4.61 23.45 12.70
N LEU A 305 5.09 22.77 13.74
CA LEU A 305 6.00 23.33 14.74
C LEU A 305 7.32 23.78 14.10
N TYR A 306 7.95 22.94 13.29
CA TYR A 306 9.19 23.25 12.59
C TYR A 306 9.03 24.36 11.56
N LEU A 307 7.93 24.38 10.79
CA LEU A 307 7.62 25.49 9.87
C LEU A 307 7.38 26.79 10.62
N THR A 308 6.73 26.73 11.78
CA THR A 308 6.50 27.90 12.64
C THR A 308 7.82 28.41 13.22
N LEU A 309 8.68 27.52 13.70
CA LEU A 309 10.02 27.85 14.20
C LEU A 309 10.92 28.39 13.08
N ALA A 310 10.90 27.79 11.90
CA ALA A 310 11.65 28.24 10.73
C ALA A 310 11.15 29.60 10.22
N GLY A 311 9.83 29.80 10.15
CA GLY A 311 9.21 31.07 9.82
C GLY A 311 9.57 32.17 10.82
N SER A 312 9.57 31.84 12.12
CA SER A 312 10.00 32.76 13.18
C SER A 312 11.49 33.13 13.06
N ALA A 313 12.36 32.14 12.80
CA ALA A 313 13.79 32.38 12.59
C ALA A 313 14.06 33.25 11.35
N LEU A 314 13.35 32.99 10.24
CA LEU A 314 13.42 33.80 9.03
C LEU A 314 12.92 35.24 9.26
N GLY A 315 11.85 35.42 10.05
CA GLY A 315 11.37 36.74 10.45
C GLY A 315 12.40 37.52 11.25
N ILE A 316 13.06 36.87 12.21
CA ILE A 316 14.15 37.46 13.01
C ILE A 316 15.33 37.84 12.11
N LEU A 317 15.74 36.95 11.19
CA LEU A 317 16.80 37.20 10.21
C LEU A 317 16.49 38.39 9.29
N GLY A 318 15.26 38.46 8.77
CA GLY A 318 14.81 39.59 7.95
C GLY A 318 14.85 40.90 8.73
N THR A 319 14.42 40.88 9.98
CA THR A 319 14.44 42.07 10.86
C THR A 319 15.88 42.52 11.14
N LEU A 320 16.80 41.59 11.40
CA LEU A 320 18.23 41.87 11.57
C LEU A 320 18.86 42.46 10.31
N LEU A 321 18.54 41.93 9.13
CA LEU A 321 19.03 42.46 7.86
C LEU A 321 18.57 43.90 7.62
N VAL A 322 17.29 44.20 7.86
CA VAL A 322 16.74 45.56 7.75
C VAL A 322 17.41 46.50 8.76
N PHE A 323 17.62 46.06 9.99
CA PHE A 323 18.31 46.85 11.02
C PHE A 323 19.76 47.17 10.63
N VAL A 324 20.50 46.18 10.12
CA VAL A 324 21.87 46.37 9.64
C VAL A 324 21.91 47.32 8.44
N ALA A 325 21.02 47.14 7.46
CA ALA A 325 20.91 48.01 6.30
C ALA A 325 20.58 49.45 6.69
N SER A 326 19.62 49.66 7.60
CA SER A 326 19.27 50.97 8.14
C SER A 326 20.47 51.63 8.81
N ARG A 327 21.22 50.90 9.65
CA ARG A 327 22.42 51.43 10.30
C ARG A 327 23.54 51.78 9.30
N LEU A 328 23.70 51.00 8.23
CA LEU A 328 24.66 51.30 7.16
C LEU A 328 24.26 52.56 6.39
N VAL A 329 22.97 52.75 6.10
CA VAL A 329 22.44 53.96 5.46
C VAL A 329 22.65 55.18 6.36
N ASP A 330 22.34 55.08 7.66
CA ASP A 330 22.58 56.16 8.61
C ASP A 330 24.06 56.55 8.69
N LEU A 331 24.97 55.56 8.70
CA LEU A 331 26.41 55.81 8.71
C LEU A 331 26.88 56.51 7.42
N ALA A 332 26.36 56.07 6.26
CA ALA A 332 26.65 56.68 4.97
C ALA A 332 26.13 58.13 4.91
N PHE A 333 24.94 58.37 5.43
CA PHE A 333 24.35 59.72 5.49
C PHE A 333 25.13 60.65 6.41
N TRP A 334 25.57 60.15 7.56
CA TRP A 334 26.34 60.93 8.53
C TRP A 334 27.76 61.26 8.01
N THR A 335 28.41 60.31 7.33
CA THR A 335 29.71 60.55 6.69
C THR A 335 29.61 61.52 5.52
N ALA A 336 28.54 61.45 4.71
CA ALA A 336 28.25 62.44 3.67
C ALA A 336 28.00 63.85 4.25
N LYS A 337 27.21 63.96 5.33
CA LYS A 337 26.93 65.24 6.02
C LYS A 337 28.20 65.87 6.59
N ARG A 338 29.12 65.08 7.18
CA ARG A 338 30.42 65.59 7.64
C ARG A 338 31.31 66.12 6.51
N ARG A 339 31.29 65.47 5.34
CA ARG A 339 32.03 65.97 4.16
C ARG A 339 31.43 67.27 3.60
N ALA A 340 30.11 67.44 3.68
CA ALA A 340 29.44 68.66 3.25
C ALA A 340 29.75 69.86 4.17
N ILE A 341 29.73 69.65 5.50
CA ILE A 341 30.05 70.70 6.49
C ILE A 341 31.54 71.09 6.43
N GLY A 342 32.44 70.13 6.22
CA GLY A 342 33.88 70.44 6.09
C GLY A 342 34.25 71.29 4.87
N ARG A 343 33.41 71.33 3.83
CA ARG A 343 33.62 72.15 2.62
C ARG A 343 33.13 73.61 2.76
N THR A 344 32.30 73.92 3.75
CA THR A 344 31.72 75.27 3.93
C THR A 344 32.57 76.21 4.78
N THR A 345 33.63 75.70 5.44
CA THR A 345 34.54 76.48 6.29
C THR A 345 35.85 76.89 5.60
N GLN A 346 35.94 76.80 4.27
CA GLN A 346 37.15 77.14 3.49
C GLN A 346 36.95 78.26 2.44
N THR A 347 35.95 79.12 2.62
CA THR A 347 35.82 80.37 1.85
C THR A 347 36.15 81.57 2.70
#